data_AF-A0A154QMV8-F1
#
_entry.id   AF-A0A154QMV8-F1
#
_cell.length_a   1.000
_cell.length_b   1.000
_cell.length_c   1.000
_cell.angle_alpha   90.00
_cell.angle_beta   90.00
_cell.angle_gamma   90.00
#
_symmetry.space_group_name_H-M   'P 1'
#
loop_
_entity.id
_entity.type
_entity.pdbx_description
1 polymer ?
#
loop_
_entity_poly.entity_id
_entity_poly.type
_entity_poly.pdbx_seq_one_letter_code
_entity_poly.pdbx_strand_id
1 'polypeptide(L)'
;MNTDQVLHVRLDPQPPWARFQDIIVRLDSGELIAVAIETIAEPTGATAVIAYARAVGVDGKTRIGPDGLPIATQVQRPYQMTDLQAAGLHLIDLQRDCVRAVLGEPTNHFFTDAADHDERVRLSIRNRLRIPTMMKTIVPVVTEHS
;
A
#
# COMPACT_ATOMS: atom_id res chain seq x y z
N MET A 1 10.32 -8.37 -21.69
CA MET A 1 9.23 -7.61 -21.06
C MET A 1 9.86 -6.72 -20.00
N ASN A 2 9.69 -5.40 -20.10
CA ASN A 2 10.31 -4.45 -19.17
C ASN A 2 9.49 -4.46 -17.86
N THR A 3 9.99 -5.12 -16.82
CA THR A 3 9.31 -5.30 -15.53
C THR A 3 9.48 -4.11 -14.56
N ASP A 4 10.14 -3.03 -14.99
CA ASP A 4 10.51 -1.90 -14.12
C ASP A 4 9.70 -0.61 -14.40
N GLN A 5 8.51 -0.75 -15.00
CA GLN A 5 7.64 0.41 -15.22
C GLN A 5 7.00 0.82 -13.90
N VAL A 6 7.43 1.95 -13.37
CA VAL A 6 6.80 2.59 -12.20
C VAL A 6 5.38 3.02 -12.60
N LEU A 7 4.36 2.41 -11.99
CA LEU A 7 2.94 2.65 -12.29
C LEU A 7 2.31 3.68 -11.32
N HIS A 8 3.12 4.52 -10.71
CA HIS A 8 2.70 5.53 -9.75
C HIS A 8 3.60 6.76 -9.82
N VAL A 9 3.08 7.90 -9.37
CA VAL A 9 3.82 9.15 -9.27
C VAL A 9 3.67 9.69 -7.85
N ARG A 10 4.79 9.92 -7.16
CA ARG A 10 4.79 10.67 -5.90
C ARG A 10 4.39 12.12 -6.18
N LEU A 11 3.44 12.65 -5.40
CA LEU A 11 3.06 14.06 -5.52
C LEU A 11 4.11 14.97 -4.89
N ASP A 12 4.51 16.00 -5.63
CA ASP A 12 5.39 17.06 -5.13
C ASP A 12 4.93 18.39 -5.74
N PRO A 13 4.45 19.36 -4.94
CA PRO A 13 4.33 19.33 -3.48
C PRO A 13 3.32 18.30 -2.97
N GLN A 14 3.51 17.86 -1.72
CA GLN A 14 2.53 17.02 -1.02
C GLN A 14 1.23 17.83 -0.77
N PRO A 15 0.04 17.21 -0.91
CA PRO A 15 -1.22 17.90 -0.61
C PRO A 15 -1.27 18.43 0.83
N PRO A 16 -1.92 19.58 1.08
CA PRO A 16 -1.93 20.22 2.41
C PRO A 16 -2.65 19.39 3.49
N TRP A 17 -3.51 18.45 3.09
CA TRP A 17 -4.19 17.52 3.99
C TRP A 17 -3.38 16.26 4.29
N ALA A 18 -2.23 16.04 3.64
CA ALA A 18 -1.39 14.88 3.90
C ALA A 18 -0.95 14.89 5.37
N ARG A 19 -1.04 13.74 6.04
CA ARG A 19 -0.61 13.65 7.44
C ARG A 19 0.90 13.78 7.49
N PHE A 20 1.42 14.25 8.63
CA PHE A 20 2.85 14.28 8.85
C PHE A 20 3.43 12.86 8.65
N GLN A 21 4.40 12.72 7.74
CA GLN A 21 5.03 11.47 7.29
C GLN A 21 4.27 10.64 6.23
N ASP A 22 3.08 11.04 5.78
CA ASP A 22 2.47 10.42 4.62
C ASP A 22 3.28 10.77 3.36
N ILE A 23 3.54 9.75 2.53
CA ILE A 23 3.94 9.91 1.14
C ILE A 23 2.68 9.70 0.30
N ILE A 24 2.17 10.79 -0.28
CA ILE A 24 1.04 10.69 -1.22
C ILE A 24 1.56 10.32 -2.60
N VAL A 25 1.01 9.24 -3.15
CA VAL A 25 1.25 8.79 -4.52
C VAL A 25 -0.07 8.76 -5.29
N ARG A 26 0.00 9.10 -6.58
CA ARG A 26 -1.10 8.94 -7.52
C ARG A 26 -0.81 7.73 -8.41
N LEU A 27 -1.77 6.82 -8.50
CA LEU A 27 -1.70 5.68 -9.41
C LEU A 27 -1.95 6.13 -10.85
N ASP A 28 -1.55 5.29 -11.81
CA ASP A 28 -1.87 5.42 -13.23
C ASP A 28 -3.38 5.50 -13.51
N SER A 29 -4.19 4.82 -12.70
CA SER A 29 -5.65 4.87 -12.73
C SER A 29 -6.25 6.16 -12.11
N GLY A 30 -5.42 7.01 -11.49
CA GLY A 30 -5.80 8.32 -10.96
C GLY A 30 -6.10 8.34 -9.46
N GLU A 31 -6.23 7.18 -8.80
CA GLU A 31 -6.44 7.10 -7.35
C GLU A 31 -5.24 7.64 -6.57
N LEU A 32 -5.55 8.25 -5.44
CA LEU A 32 -4.56 8.73 -4.49
C LEU A 32 -4.39 7.68 -3.38
N ILE A 33 -3.14 7.35 -3.09
CA ILE A 33 -2.75 6.47 -2.00
C ILE A 33 -1.86 7.27 -1.05
N ALA A 34 -2.17 7.22 0.24
CA ALA A 34 -1.29 7.70 1.28
C ALA A 34 -0.51 6.53 1.86
N VAL A 35 0.82 6.64 1.89
CA VAL A 35 1.72 5.63 2.45
C VAL A 35 2.41 6.20 3.68
N ALA A 36 2.22 5.57 4.83
CA ALA A 36 2.94 5.88 6.06
C ALA A 36 3.97 4.77 6.33
N ILE A 37 5.12 5.15 6.89
CA ILE A 37 6.22 4.23 7.18
C ILE A 37 6.59 4.38 8.64
N GLU A 38 6.63 3.25 9.34
CA GLU A 38 7.00 3.14 10.73
C GLU A 38 8.19 2.20 10.87
N THR A 39 9.09 2.50 11.79
CA THR A 39 10.20 1.62 12.14
C THR A 39 10.15 1.30 13.63
N ILE A 40 10.12 0.01 13.97
CA ILE A 40 10.03 -0.47 15.34
C ILE A 40 11.29 -1.25 15.67
N ALA A 41 12.01 -0.87 16.72
CA ALA A 41 13.12 -1.67 17.22
C ALA A 41 12.57 -2.94 17.89
N GLU A 42 13.00 -4.10 17.43
CA GLU A 42 12.62 -5.38 18.00
C GLU A 42 13.61 -5.82 19.10
N PRO A 43 13.15 -6.56 20.13
CA PRO A 43 14.02 -7.08 21.20
C PRO A 43 15.13 -8.03 20.70
N THR A 44 14.96 -8.59 19.51
CA THR A 44 15.93 -9.47 18.83
C THR A 44 17.15 -8.72 18.30
N GLY A 45 17.15 -7.39 18.37
CA GLY A 45 18.17 -6.52 17.78
C GLY A 45 17.88 -6.10 16.34
N ALA A 46 16.90 -6.72 15.69
CA ALA A 46 16.39 -6.28 14.39
C ALA A 46 15.53 -5.02 14.51
N THR A 47 15.34 -4.30 13.41
CA THR A 47 14.32 -3.25 13.30
C THR A 47 13.26 -3.72 12.31
N ALA A 48 11.98 -3.73 12.69
CA ALA A 48 10.91 -3.92 11.73
C ALA A 48 10.64 -2.60 11.00
N VAL A 49 10.53 -2.65 9.67
CA VAL A 49 9.86 -1.60 8.90
C VAL A 49 8.43 -2.05 8.62
N ILE A 50 7.48 -1.17 8.90
CA ILE A 50 6.08 -1.36 8.57
C ILE A 50 5.66 -0.24 7.63
N ALA A 51 5.18 -0.61 6.44
CA ALA A 51 4.57 0.34 5.51
C ALA A 51 3.07 0.11 5.47
N TYR A 52 2.32 1.16 5.78
CA TYR A 52 0.87 1.19 5.73
C TYR A 52 0.43 2.00 4.52
N ALA A 53 -0.54 1.51 3.78
CA ALA A 53 -1.15 2.27 2.70
C ALA A 53 -2.66 2.32 2.85
N ARG A 54 -3.25 3.45 2.47
CA ARG A 54 -4.69 3.63 2.37
C ARG A 54 -5.05 4.44 1.14
N ALA A 55 -6.16 4.09 0.51
CA ALA A 55 -6.71 4.90 -0.56
C ALA A 55 -7.38 6.14 0.04
N VAL A 56 -7.18 7.30 -0.58
CA VAL A 56 -7.75 8.57 -0.13
C VAL A 56 -8.50 9.30 -1.22
N GLY A 57 -9.51 10.06 -0.79
CA GLY A 57 -10.17 11.06 -1.63
C GLY A 57 -9.30 12.30 -1.82
N VAL A 58 -9.77 13.20 -2.69
CA VAL A 58 -9.16 14.52 -2.91
C VAL A 58 -9.21 15.42 -1.66
N ASP A 59 -10.11 15.09 -0.72
CA ASP A 59 -10.28 15.74 0.58
C ASP A 59 -9.37 15.13 1.66
N GLY A 60 -8.54 14.14 1.31
CA GLY A 60 -7.64 13.46 2.22
C GLY A 60 -8.28 12.41 3.11
N LYS A 61 -9.61 12.20 3.01
CA LYS A 61 -10.29 11.17 3.80
C LYS A 61 -10.01 9.79 3.23
N THR A 62 -9.88 8.81 4.12
CA THR A 62 -9.74 7.41 3.72
C THR A 62 -10.99 6.97 2.97
N ARG A 63 -10.79 6.36 1.80
CA ARG A 63 -11.87 5.77 1.03
C ARG A 63 -12.38 4.51 1.72
N ILE A 64 -13.70 4.39 1.75
CA ILE A 64 -14.40 3.21 2.29
C ILE A 64 -14.77 2.30 1.12
N GLY A 65 -14.50 1.01 1.29
CA GLY A 65 -14.85 -0.04 0.36
C GLY A 65 -16.34 -0.37 0.38
N PRO A 66 -16.80 -1.22 -0.55
CA PRO A 66 -18.21 -1.63 -0.62
C PRO A 66 -18.66 -2.47 0.59
N ASP A 67 -17.73 -3.04 1.33
CA ASP A 67 -17.93 -3.76 2.60
C ASP A 67 -18.09 -2.82 3.81
N GLY A 68 -17.98 -1.50 3.62
CA GLY A 68 -18.02 -0.52 4.69
C GLY A 68 -16.70 -0.38 5.45
N LEU A 69 -15.62 -1.04 5.01
CA LEU A 69 -14.32 -0.99 5.65
C LEU A 69 -13.35 -0.05 4.91
N PRO A 70 -12.36 0.55 5.60
CA PRO A 70 -11.31 1.32 4.94
C PRO A 70 -10.55 0.50 3.89
N ILE A 71 -10.34 1.07 2.70
CA ILE A 71 -9.46 0.48 1.69
C ILE A 71 -8.01 0.74 2.10
N ALA A 72 -7.41 -0.24 2.78
CA ALA A 72 -6.05 -0.16 3.29
C ALA A 72 -5.30 -1.49 3.18
N THR A 73 -3.98 -1.42 3.27
CA THR A 73 -3.09 -2.58 3.37
C THR A 73 -1.89 -2.23 4.23
N GLN A 74 -1.18 -3.24 4.70
CA GLN A 74 0.08 -3.10 5.41
C GLN A 74 1.05 -4.19 4.99
N VAL A 75 2.34 -3.85 4.98
CA VAL A 75 3.44 -4.80 4.80
C VAL A 75 4.47 -4.55 5.89
N GLN A 76 4.97 -5.64 6.48
CA GLN A 76 5.98 -5.58 7.53
C GLN A 76 7.15 -6.47 7.14
N ARG A 77 8.37 -5.96 7.31
CA ARG A 77 9.59 -6.76 7.18
C ARG A 77 10.60 -6.39 8.26
N PRO A 78 11.25 -7.38 8.90
CA PRO A 78 12.43 -7.11 9.69
C PRO A 78 13.59 -6.73 8.76
N TYR A 79 14.40 -5.77 9.18
CA TYR A 79 15.67 -5.40 8.56
C TYR A 79 16.69 -5.05 9.66
N GLN A 80 17.98 -5.14 9.36
CA GLN A 80 19.02 -4.63 10.27
C GLN A 80 19.44 -3.24 9.82
N MET A 81 19.50 -2.28 10.76
CA MET A 81 20.00 -0.94 10.44
C MET A 81 21.45 -0.96 9.91
N THR A 82 22.23 -1.96 10.30
CA THR A 82 23.59 -2.17 9.76
C THR A 82 23.58 -2.47 8.27
N ASP A 83 22.53 -3.10 7.75
CA ASP A 83 22.41 -3.45 6.33
C ASP A 83 22.16 -2.20 5.47
N LEU A 84 21.45 -1.21 6.01
CA LEU A 84 21.28 0.09 5.36
C LEU A 84 22.63 0.78 5.12
N GLN A 85 23.43 0.88 6.19
CA GLN A 85 24.72 1.57 6.13
C GLN A 85 25.75 0.80 5.29
N ALA A 86 25.79 -0.52 5.42
CA ALA A 86 26.73 -1.37 4.69
C ALA A 86 26.43 -1.42 3.18
N ALA A 87 25.15 -1.32 2.78
CA ALA A 87 24.74 -1.30 1.38
C ALA A 87 24.72 0.12 0.76
N GLY A 88 25.11 1.16 1.53
CA GLY A 88 25.05 2.56 1.08
C GLY A 88 23.63 3.05 0.81
N LEU A 89 22.62 2.44 1.45
CA LEU A 89 21.22 2.75 1.24
C LEU A 89 20.79 3.92 2.10
N HIS A 90 19.99 4.80 1.50
CA HIS A 90 19.49 6.00 2.15
C HIS A 90 18.02 5.82 2.56
N LEU A 91 17.54 6.70 3.46
CA LEU A 91 16.13 6.71 3.87
C LEU A 91 15.17 6.81 2.68
N ILE A 92 15.57 7.49 1.60
CA ILE A 92 14.77 7.59 0.38
C ILE A 92 14.59 6.24 -0.34
N ASP A 93 15.56 5.34 -0.25
CA ASP A 93 15.48 4.00 -0.83
C ASP A 93 14.52 3.14 -0.04
N LEU A 94 14.56 3.22 1.29
CA LEU A 94 13.55 2.61 2.17
C LEU A 94 12.15 3.13 1.84
N GLN A 95 11.98 4.47 1.71
CA GLN A 95 10.70 5.07 1.33
C GLN A 95 10.19 4.55 0.00
N ARG A 96 11.07 4.45 -1.01
CA ARG A 96 10.72 3.94 -2.34
C ARG A 96 10.28 2.48 -2.30
N ASP A 97 11.03 1.63 -1.61
CA ASP A 97 10.70 0.21 -1.49
C ASP A 97 9.42 -0.01 -0.68
N CYS A 98 9.19 0.76 0.39
CA CYS A 98 7.93 0.73 1.14
C CYS A 98 6.73 1.07 0.26
N VAL A 99 6.82 2.14 -0.55
CA VAL A 99 5.78 2.52 -1.52
C VAL A 99 5.56 1.40 -2.53
N ARG A 100 6.63 0.84 -3.11
CA ARG A 100 6.51 -0.26 -4.08
C ARG A 100 5.87 -1.50 -3.46
N ALA A 101 6.27 -1.87 -2.26
CA ALA A 101 5.76 -3.05 -1.55
C ALA A 101 4.24 -2.97 -1.31
N VAL A 102 3.73 -1.86 -0.77
CA VAL A 102 2.27 -1.68 -0.54
C VAL A 102 1.47 -1.58 -1.84
N LEU A 103 2.13 -1.20 -2.95
CA LEU A 103 1.53 -1.17 -4.28
C LEU A 103 1.60 -2.53 -5.00
N GLY A 104 2.29 -3.52 -4.43
CA GLY A 104 2.53 -4.83 -5.05
C GLY A 104 3.54 -4.80 -6.20
N GLU A 105 4.38 -3.76 -6.26
CA GLU A 105 5.44 -3.62 -7.26
C GLU A 105 6.71 -4.34 -6.79
N PRO A 106 7.60 -4.75 -7.71
CA PRO A 106 8.92 -5.25 -7.35
C PRO A 106 9.71 -4.24 -6.50
N THR A 107 10.40 -4.74 -5.47
CA THR A 107 11.29 -3.92 -4.62
C THR A 107 12.73 -4.35 -4.81
N ASN A 108 13.67 -3.44 -4.49
CA ASN A 108 15.08 -3.64 -4.82
C ASN A 108 15.93 -4.04 -3.61
N HIS A 109 15.49 -3.74 -2.38
CA HIS A 109 16.32 -3.92 -1.18
C HIS A 109 15.59 -4.57 0.01
N PHE A 110 14.56 -3.93 0.57
CA PHE A 110 14.02 -4.31 1.90
C PHE A 110 12.88 -5.33 1.88
N PHE A 111 12.25 -5.52 0.72
CA PHE A 111 11.11 -6.43 0.54
C PHE A 111 11.34 -7.41 -0.62
N THR A 112 12.61 -7.73 -0.90
CA THR A 112 13.03 -8.59 -2.02
C THR A 112 12.50 -10.01 -1.88
N ASP A 113 12.34 -10.50 -0.64
CA ASP A 113 11.74 -11.80 -0.32
C ASP A 113 10.25 -11.88 -0.64
N ALA A 114 9.56 -10.76 -0.89
CA ALA A 114 8.24 -10.78 -1.51
C ALA A 114 8.34 -11.22 -2.99
N ALA A 115 9.34 -12.04 -3.36
CA ALA A 115 9.60 -12.55 -4.71
C ALA A 115 8.46 -13.44 -5.21
N ASP A 116 7.62 -13.99 -4.34
CA ASP A 116 6.38 -14.64 -4.76
C ASP A 116 5.40 -13.59 -5.29
N HIS A 117 5.07 -13.71 -6.58
CA HIS A 117 4.10 -12.86 -7.26
C HIS A 117 2.77 -12.82 -6.50
N ASP A 118 2.36 -13.95 -5.94
CA ASP A 118 1.08 -14.10 -5.27
C ASP A 118 1.05 -13.34 -3.93
N GLU A 119 2.16 -13.30 -3.19
CA GLU A 119 2.26 -12.53 -1.96
C GLU A 119 2.21 -11.01 -2.25
N ARG A 120 2.89 -10.56 -3.31
CA ARG A 120 2.81 -9.14 -3.75
C ARG A 120 1.42 -8.74 -4.16
N VAL A 121 0.75 -9.60 -4.93
CA VAL A 121 -0.63 -9.42 -5.37
C VAL A 121 -1.56 -9.36 -4.14
N ARG A 122 -1.40 -10.27 -3.17
CA ARG A 122 -2.23 -10.32 -1.96
C ARG A 122 -2.09 -9.06 -1.09
N LEU A 123 -0.87 -8.54 -0.95
CA LEU A 123 -0.56 -7.39 -0.10
C LEU A 123 -0.80 -6.05 -0.82
N SER A 124 -0.98 -6.05 -2.14
CA SER A 124 -1.17 -4.84 -2.95
C SER A 124 -2.49 -4.11 -2.64
N ILE A 125 -2.39 -2.81 -2.39
CA ILE A 125 -3.56 -1.94 -2.32
C ILE A 125 -4.27 -1.79 -3.68
N ARG A 126 -3.57 -2.00 -4.80
CA ARG A 126 -4.18 -1.96 -6.14
C ARG A 126 -5.24 -3.04 -6.30
N ASN A 127 -5.00 -4.23 -5.74
CA ASN A 127 -6.00 -5.30 -5.78
C ASN A 127 -7.18 -5.01 -4.86
N ARG A 128 -6.95 -4.35 -3.72
CA ARG A 128 -8.02 -3.87 -2.83
C ARG A 128 -8.91 -2.83 -3.51
N LEU A 129 -8.36 -1.98 -4.39
CA LEU A 129 -9.11 -1.02 -5.20
C LEU A 129 -9.97 -1.68 -6.29
N ARG A 130 -9.54 -2.84 -6.80
CA ARG A 130 -10.17 -3.53 -7.94
C ARG A 130 -11.33 -4.44 -7.56
N ILE A 131 -11.59 -4.71 -6.27
CA ILE A 131 -12.66 -5.61 -5.86
C ILE A 131 -14.00 -5.00 -6.30
N PRO A 132 -14.66 -5.53 -7.34
CA PRO A 132 -15.97 -5.08 -7.74
C PRO A 132 -16.95 -5.61 -6.69
N THR A 133 -17.89 -4.77 -6.28
CA THR A 133 -19.11 -5.16 -5.58
C THR A 133 -19.64 -6.47 -6.17
N MET A 134 -19.48 -7.60 -5.47
CA MET A 134 -20.31 -8.76 -5.81
C MET A 134 -21.74 -8.30 -5.54
N MET A 135 -22.53 -8.28 -6.61
CA MET A 135 -23.93 -7.88 -6.60
C MET A 135 -24.62 -8.50 -5.39
N LYS A 136 -25.17 -7.66 -4.51
CA LYS A 136 -26.25 -8.09 -3.62
C LYS A 136 -27.34 -8.62 -4.55
N THR A 137 -27.44 -9.95 -4.68
CA THR A 137 -28.61 -10.58 -5.28
C THR A 137 -29.78 -10.23 -4.39
N ILE A 138 -30.54 -9.21 -4.78
CA ILE A 138 -31.83 -8.90 -4.21
C ILE A 138 -32.73 -10.04 -4.67
N VAL A 139 -33.00 -10.99 -3.77
CA VAL A 139 -34.05 -11.98 -3.98
C VAL A 139 -35.38 -11.22 -3.98
N PRO A 140 -36.20 -11.27 -5.05
CA PRO A 140 -37.54 -10.71 -4.98
C PRO A 140 -38.35 -11.57 -4.00
N VAL A 141 -38.78 -10.97 -2.89
CA VAL A 141 -39.83 -11.54 -2.04
C VAL A 141 -41.10 -11.52 -2.88
N VAL A 142 -41.51 -12.70 -3.35
CA VAL A 142 -42.83 -12.89 -3.97
C VAL A 142 -43.85 -12.84 -2.84
N THR A 143 -44.64 -11.76 -2.81
CA THR A 143 -45.83 -11.66 -1.97
C THR A 143 -46.91 -12.51 -2.63
N GLU A 144 -47.08 -13.76 -2.17
CA GLU A 144 -48.29 -14.52 -2.46
C GLU A 144 -49.40 -14.02 -1.52
N HIS A 145 -50.37 -13.31 -2.10
CA HIS A 145 -51.67 -13.09 -1.48
C HIS A 145 -52.49 -14.37 -1.60
N SER A 146 -52.99 -14.87 -0.47
CA SER A 146 -54.17 -15.73 -0.37
C SER A 146 -54.93 -15.38 0.90
#